data_AF-A0A932RL07-F1
#
_entry.id   AF-A0A932RL07-F1
#
_cell.length_a   1.000
_cell.length_b   1.000
_cell.length_c   1.000
_cell.angle_alpha   90.00
_cell.angle_beta   90.00
_cell.angle_gamma   90.00
#
_symmetry.space_group_name_H-M   'P 1'
#
loop_
_entity.id
_entity.type
_entity.pdbx_description
1 polymer ?
#
loop_
_entity_poly.entity_id
_entity_poly.type
_entity_poly.pdbx_seq_one_letter_code
_entity_poly.pdbx_strand_id
1 'polypeptide(L)'
;MPKANAGFIQRMIKKSTHDDDYLWSYFQQCVARFENLPAPADPVPSAYTNAAEIVQRPTITWDDVYTLELALLYLEPSEQVRRRIWTLRAEYRELVGEADYAEYDASTPPDPATADLMMVRADAAALMHETQWRYNVLWGSEVFRGRLGRRILQIVGGILPIFLFAAIYLVKLCGASNPWSVLLLVMFAGTLGGATSTFRRIQTADLDGNLDLNMLKLERSNASIYASPLLGTVFALMLYLLFVGGLVQGALFPEFAEKTTASTSQPCGWAAWRAVPADAVTYAKLLVWSFIAGFAEKFVPDRLDKLANEKPAEVKGKATETTGAPAGKA
;
A
#
# COMPACT_ATOMS: atom_id res chain seq x y z
N MET A 1 1.51 19.14 21.85
CA MET A 1 1.35 18.60 20.47
C MET A 1 1.72 19.68 19.47
N PRO A 2 2.59 19.42 18.49
CA PRO A 2 3.11 20.46 17.61
C PRO A 2 2.04 20.86 16.59
N LYS A 3 1.61 22.13 16.64
CA LYS A 3 0.61 22.79 15.77
C LYS A 3 0.97 22.82 14.26
N ALA A 4 2.08 22.19 13.86
CA ALA A 4 2.62 22.28 12.50
C ALA A 4 1.94 21.35 11.48
N ASN A 5 1.29 20.26 11.90
CA ASN A 5 0.77 19.23 10.99
C ASN A 5 -0.70 19.43 10.58
N ALA A 6 -1.48 20.24 11.31
CA ALA A 6 -2.90 20.49 11.00
C ALA A 6 -3.09 21.22 9.66
N GLY A 7 -2.19 22.13 9.31
CA GLY A 7 -2.29 22.94 8.09
C GLY A 7 -1.95 22.21 6.79
N PHE A 8 -1.30 21.04 6.87
CA PHE A 8 -0.99 20.19 5.71
C PHE A 8 -2.19 19.29 5.37
N ILE A 9 -2.84 18.73 6.40
CA ILE A 9 -4.06 17.93 6.26
C ILE A 9 -5.23 18.80 5.76
N GLN A 10 -5.43 20.01 6.32
CA GLN A 10 -6.46 20.94 5.84
C GLN A 10 -6.28 21.38 4.38
N ARG A 11 -5.03 21.53 3.90
CA ARG A 11 -4.77 21.86 2.49
C ARG A 11 -5.00 20.69 1.54
N MET A 12 -4.97 19.45 2.02
CA MET A 12 -5.27 18.25 1.23
C MET A 12 -6.77 18.00 1.06
N ILE A 13 -7.60 18.53 1.97
CA ILE A 13 -9.07 18.35 1.95
C ILE A 13 -9.77 19.21 0.89
N LYS A 14 -9.20 20.35 0.51
CA LYS A 14 -9.92 21.40 -0.25
C LYS A 14 -10.18 21.12 -1.75
N LYS A 15 -10.06 19.88 -2.27
CA LYS A 15 -10.16 19.67 -3.73
C LYS A 15 -10.70 18.29 -4.15
N SER A 16 -11.87 17.94 -3.64
CA SER A 16 -12.64 16.77 -4.06
C SER A 16 -14.12 17.14 -4.04
N THR A 17 -14.70 17.44 -5.20
CA THR A 17 -16.11 17.85 -5.34
C THR A 17 -17.10 16.76 -4.90
N HIS A 18 -16.66 15.50 -4.78
CA HIS A 18 -17.49 14.39 -4.31
C HIS A 18 -17.54 14.30 -2.78
N ASP A 19 -16.51 14.80 -2.08
CA ASP A 19 -16.49 14.86 -0.61
C ASP A 19 -17.43 15.95 -0.09
N ASP A 20 -17.60 17.05 -0.83
CA ASP A 20 -18.45 18.17 -0.42
C ASP A 20 -19.95 17.77 -0.39
N ASP A 21 -20.42 16.99 -1.36
CA ASP A 21 -21.81 16.51 -1.42
C ASP A 21 -22.13 15.51 -0.30
N TYR A 22 -21.18 14.60 0.00
CA TYR A 22 -21.33 13.63 1.09
C TYR A 22 -21.28 14.32 2.45
N LEU A 23 -20.30 15.22 2.66
CA LEU A 23 -20.18 16.03 3.87
C LEU A 23 -21.48 16.81 4.14
N TRP A 24 -22.03 17.46 3.12
CA TRP A 24 -23.27 18.21 3.26
C TRP A 24 -24.46 17.31 3.59
N SER A 25 -24.59 16.17 2.91
CA SER A 25 -25.67 15.20 3.18
C SER A 25 -25.60 14.64 4.60
N TYR A 26 -24.40 14.33 5.09
CA TYR A 26 -24.19 13.84 6.45
C TYR A 26 -24.45 14.93 7.50
N PHE A 27 -24.01 16.16 7.24
CA PHE A 27 -24.32 17.31 8.07
C PHE A 27 -25.83 17.52 8.20
N GLN A 28 -26.59 17.45 7.10
CA GLN A 28 -28.05 17.58 7.13
C GLN A 28 -28.72 16.49 8.00
N GLN A 29 -28.18 15.27 8.03
CA GLN A 29 -28.67 14.24 8.95
C GLN A 29 -28.42 14.60 10.42
N CYS A 30 -27.26 15.18 10.73
CA CYS A 30 -26.93 15.64 12.08
C CYS A 30 -27.83 16.81 12.51
N VAL A 31 -28.08 17.76 11.61
CA VAL A 31 -29.02 18.88 11.84
C VAL A 31 -30.43 18.35 12.11
N ALA A 32 -30.92 17.44 11.26
CA ALA A 32 -32.24 16.84 11.45
C ALA A 32 -32.35 16.11 12.80
N ARG A 33 -31.29 15.43 13.25
CA ARG A 33 -31.25 14.85 14.60
C ARG A 33 -31.32 15.92 15.67
N PHE A 34 -30.53 16.99 15.56
CA PHE A 34 -30.50 18.11 16.51
C PHE A 34 -31.88 18.76 16.67
N GLU A 35 -32.56 19.03 15.55
CA GLU A 35 -33.89 19.66 15.53
C GLU A 35 -34.99 18.77 16.14
N ASN A 36 -34.83 17.44 16.05
CA ASN A 36 -35.79 16.47 16.57
C ASN A 36 -35.43 15.96 17.99
N LEU A 37 -34.40 16.51 18.64
CA LEU A 37 -34.05 16.11 19.99
C LEU A 37 -35.17 16.50 20.97
N PRO A 38 -35.60 15.59 21.86
CA PRO A 38 -36.46 15.96 22.97
C PRO A 38 -35.73 16.95 23.89
N ALA A 39 -36.47 17.81 24.59
CA ALA A 39 -35.89 18.78 25.52
C ALA A 39 -34.91 18.07 26.48
N PRO A 40 -33.67 18.57 26.64
CA PRO A 40 -32.61 17.86 27.34
C PRO A 40 -32.99 17.63 28.80
N ALA A 41 -32.95 16.36 29.24
CA ALA A 41 -33.22 16.00 30.63
C ALA A 41 -32.12 16.45 31.61
N ASP A 42 -30.86 16.49 31.13
CA ASP A 42 -29.68 17.01 31.84
C ASP A 42 -28.92 17.95 30.88
N PRO A 43 -29.18 19.26 30.91
CA PRO A 43 -28.56 20.17 29.96
C PRO A 43 -27.10 20.39 30.34
N VAL A 44 -26.17 19.92 29.49
CA VAL A 44 -24.80 20.46 29.44
C VAL A 44 -24.87 21.73 28.58
N PRO A 45 -24.92 22.95 29.16
CA PRO A 45 -25.31 24.14 28.40
C PRO A 45 -24.34 24.46 27.26
N SER A 46 -23.07 24.09 27.41
CA SER A 46 -22.04 24.26 26.39
C SER A 46 -22.23 23.38 25.16
N ALA A 47 -22.85 22.20 25.29
CA ALA A 47 -23.09 21.31 24.15
C ALA A 47 -24.15 21.90 23.21
N TYR A 48 -25.23 22.47 23.78
CA TYR A 48 -26.30 23.09 23.00
C TYR A 48 -25.81 24.34 22.25
N THR A 49 -25.02 25.20 22.91
CA THR A 49 -24.46 26.40 22.26
C THR A 49 -23.53 26.05 21.12
N ASN A 50 -22.66 25.05 21.30
CA ASN A 50 -21.74 24.61 20.26
C ASN A 50 -22.48 24.03 19.05
N ALA A 51 -23.50 23.20 19.29
CA ALA A 51 -24.34 22.66 18.22
C ALA A 51 -25.07 23.78 17.46
N ALA A 52 -25.75 24.69 18.18
CA ALA A 52 -26.49 25.79 17.58
C ALA A 52 -25.61 26.74 16.75
N GLU A 53 -24.36 26.99 17.17
CA GLU A 53 -23.41 27.80 16.42
C GLU A 53 -23.02 27.11 15.09
N ILE A 54 -22.74 25.80 15.12
CA ILE A 54 -22.32 25.04 13.95
C ILE A 54 -23.44 24.94 12.91
N VAL A 55 -24.70 24.74 13.35
CA VAL A 55 -25.85 24.66 12.44
C VAL A 55 -26.02 25.91 11.58
N GLN A 56 -25.60 27.08 12.09
CA GLN A 56 -25.74 28.37 11.40
C GLN A 56 -24.54 28.73 10.51
N ARG A 57 -23.48 27.89 10.45
CA ARG A 57 -22.29 28.22 9.67
C ARG A 57 -22.54 28.08 8.15
N PRO A 58 -22.10 29.05 7.33
CA PRO A 58 -22.30 29.01 5.88
C PRO A 58 -21.37 28.02 5.16
N THR A 59 -20.25 27.65 5.78
CA THR A 59 -19.28 26.69 5.27
C THR A 59 -18.94 25.71 6.37
N ILE A 60 -18.90 24.43 6.03
CA ILE A 60 -18.80 23.34 7.02
C ILE A 60 -17.61 22.46 6.66
N THR A 61 -16.91 22.00 7.68
CA THR A 61 -15.81 21.04 7.57
C THR A 61 -16.14 19.75 8.33
N TRP A 62 -15.41 18.66 8.05
CA TRP A 62 -15.55 17.41 8.81
C TRP A 62 -15.34 17.57 10.32
N ASP A 63 -14.52 18.53 10.74
CA ASP A 63 -14.27 18.85 12.16
C ASP A 63 -15.51 19.50 12.81
N ASP A 64 -16.21 20.36 12.07
CA ASP A 64 -17.46 20.96 12.52
C ASP A 64 -18.55 19.89 12.68
N VAL A 65 -18.66 18.96 11.73
CA VAL A 65 -19.64 17.87 11.80
C VAL A 65 -19.34 16.94 12.97
N TYR A 66 -18.08 16.58 13.18
CA TYR A 66 -17.66 15.78 14.33
C TYR A 66 -17.98 16.48 15.67
N THR A 67 -17.72 17.80 15.74
CA THR A 67 -18.04 18.59 16.94
C THR A 67 -19.55 18.61 17.19
N LEU A 68 -20.36 18.72 16.14
CA LEU A 68 -21.82 18.63 16.22
C LEU A 68 -22.28 17.25 16.70
N GLU A 69 -21.71 16.16 16.19
CA GLU A 69 -22.05 14.80 16.62
C GLU A 69 -21.69 14.53 18.08
N LEU A 70 -20.53 15.03 18.52
CA LEU A 70 -20.12 14.94 19.92
C LEU A 70 -21.07 15.74 20.81
N ALA A 71 -21.46 16.95 20.40
CA ALA A 71 -22.48 17.72 21.10
C ALA A 71 -23.83 16.98 21.18
N LEU A 72 -24.26 16.35 20.08
CA LEU A 72 -25.48 15.54 20.04
C LEU A 72 -25.45 14.39 21.06
N LEU A 73 -24.33 13.67 21.18
CA LEU A 73 -24.17 12.59 22.16
C LEU A 73 -24.42 13.04 23.62
N TYR A 74 -24.01 14.27 23.95
CA TYR A 74 -24.24 14.83 25.30
C TYR A 74 -25.68 15.35 25.48
N LEU A 75 -26.37 15.69 24.40
CA LEU A 75 -27.76 16.16 24.43
C LEU A 75 -28.79 15.01 24.31
N GLU A 76 -28.38 13.85 23.81
CA GLU A 76 -29.23 12.67 23.66
C GLU A 76 -29.73 12.14 25.03
N PRO A 77 -30.99 11.67 25.11
CA PRO A 77 -31.53 10.99 26.29
C PRO A 77 -30.71 9.77 26.71
N SER A 78 -30.73 9.45 28.01
CA SER A 78 -30.00 8.32 28.59
C SER A 78 -30.22 7.00 27.86
N GLU A 79 -31.48 6.69 27.53
CA GLU A 79 -31.86 5.45 26.83
C GLU A 79 -31.25 5.36 25.44
N GLN A 80 -31.17 6.47 24.72
CA GLN A 80 -30.61 6.51 23.37
C GLN A 80 -29.09 6.31 23.41
N VAL A 81 -28.39 6.98 24.33
CA VAL A 81 -26.94 6.82 24.52
C VAL A 81 -26.58 5.38 24.89
N ARG A 82 -27.32 4.79 25.85
CA ARG A 82 -27.12 3.40 26.28
C ARG A 82 -27.37 2.39 25.16
N ARG A 83 -28.23 2.71 24.18
CA ARG A 83 -28.41 1.86 23.00
C ARG A 83 -27.34 2.09 21.95
N ARG A 84 -26.96 3.34 21.71
CA ARG A 84 -26.01 3.76 20.66
C ARG A 84 -24.61 3.22 20.88
N ILE A 85 -24.15 3.11 22.13
CA ILE A 85 -22.83 2.57 22.45
C ILE A 85 -22.62 1.14 21.91
N TRP A 86 -23.66 0.31 21.85
CA TRP A 86 -23.55 -1.03 21.26
C TRP A 86 -23.24 -0.98 19.77
N THR A 87 -23.90 -0.07 19.04
CA THR A 87 -23.64 0.16 17.63
C THR A 87 -22.24 0.71 17.42
N LEU A 88 -21.82 1.70 18.22
CA LEU A 88 -20.47 2.28 18.14
C LEU A 88 -19.38 1.22 18.40
N ARG A 89 -19.57 0.33 19.37
CA ARG A 89 -18.63 -0.78 19.63
C ARG A 89 -18.58 -1.77 18.47
N ALA A 90 -19.72 -2.07 17.84
CA ALA A 90 -19.77 -2.96 16.68
C ALA A 90 -19.09 -2.35 15.45
N GLU A 91 -19.35 -1.06 15.17
CA GLU A 91 -18.69 -0.30 14.10
C GLU A 91 -17.18 -0.22 14.35
N TYR A 92 -16.77 0.07 15.58
CA TYR A 92 -15.36 0.09 15.96
C TYR A 92 -14.70 -1.28 15.71
N ARG A 93 -15.33 -2.38 16.16
CA ARG A 93 -14.85 -3.75 15.93
C ARG A 93 -14.70 -4.08 14.45
N GLU A 94 -15.66 -3.69 13.62
CA GLU A 94 -15.59 -3.90 12.17
C GLU A 94 -14.44 -3.11 11.54
N LEU A 95 -14.21 -1.87 11.99
CA LEU A 95 -13.18 -1.00 11.46
C LEU A 95 -11.76 -1.43 11.85
N VAL A 96 -11.55 -1.88 13.10
CA VAL A 96 -10.22 -2.18 13.65
C VAL A 96 -9.85 -3.66 13.58
N GLY A 97 -10.83 -4.54 13.41
CA GLY A 97 -10.64 -5.98 13.45
C GLY A 97 -10.56 -6.55 14.87
N GLU A 98 -10.48 -7.88 14.96
CA GLU A 98 -10.58 -8.61 16.23
C GLU A 98 -9.41 -8.35 17.20
N ALA A 99 -8.20 -8.12 16.68
CA ALA A 99 -7.01 -7.98 17.51
C ALA A 99 -7.03 -6.68 18.32
N ASP A 100 -7.22 -5.55 17.66
CA ASP A 100 -7.33 -4.22 18.29
C ASP A 100 -8.58 -4.13 19.18
N TYR A 101 -9.69 -4.79 18.78
CA TYR A 101 -10.90 -4.82 19.59
C TYR A 101 -10.71 -5.59 20.91
N ALA A 102 -9.93 -6.67 20.91
CA ALA A 102 -9.62 -7.40 22.13
C ALA A 102 -8.82 -6.54 23.13
N GLU A 103 -7.98 -5.63 22.65
CA GLU A 103 -7.27 -4.65 23.51
C GLU A 103 -8.24 -3.62 24.12
N TYR A 104 -9.22 -3.14 23.34
CA TYR A 104 -10.30 -2.32 23.86
C TYR A 104 -11.13 -3.07 24.92
N ASP A 105 -11.51 -4.33 24.67
CA ASP A 105 -12.29 -5.13 25.63
C ASP A 105 -11.49 -5.38 26.93
N ALA A 106 -10.17 -5.58 26.81
CA ALA A 106 -9.26 -5.72 27.94
C ALA A 106 -9.16 -4.44 28.79
N SER A 107 -9.51 -3.27 28.25
CA SER A 107 -9.57 -2.01 29.01
C SER A 107 -10.76 -1.91 29.96
N THR A 108 -11.64 -2.93 29.99
CA THR A 108 -12.85 -3.01 30.84
C THR A 108 -13.82 -1.85 30.60
N PRO A 109 -14.41 -1.74 29.40
CA PRO A 109 -15.32 -0.66 29.08
C PRO A 109 -16.60 -0.74 29.93
N PRO A 110 -17.24 0.41 30.25
CA PRO A 110 -18.40 0.46 31.14
C PRO A 110 -19.59 -0.33 30.58
N ASP A 111 -20.32 -1.05 31.43
CA ASP A 111 -21.53 -1.75 31.04
C ASP A 111 -22.67 -0.75 30.73
N PRO A 112 -23.20 -0.71 29.50
CA PRO A 112 -24.27 0.20 29.11
C PRO A 112 -25.55 0.06 29.94
N ALA A 113 -25.81 -1.08 30.57
CA ALA A 113 -27.04 -1.30 31.36
C ALA A 113 -26.91 -0.81 32.81
N THR A 114 -25.72 -0.92 33.41
CA THR A 114 -25.53 -0.73 34.86
C THR A 114 -24.64 0.46 35.22
N ALA A 115 -23.78 0.91 34.31
CA ALA A 115 -22.84 2.00 34.58
C ALA A 115 -23.51 3.38 34.61
N ASP A 116 -22.80 4.33 35.26
CA ASP A 116 -23.15 5.74 35.27
C ASP A 116 -23.21 6.31 33.84
N LEU A 117 -24.19 7.19 33.60
CA LEU A 117 -24.44 7.75 32.27
C LEU A 117 -23.24 8.56 31.76
N MET A 118 -22.54 9.26 32.64
CA MET A 118 -21.37 10.05 32.25
C MET A 118 -20.20 9.18 31.79
N MET A 119 -20.00 8.02 32.44
CA MET A 119 -18.99 7.04 32.03
C MET A 119 -19.33 6.44 30.66
N VAL A 120 -20.60 6.11 30.41
CA VAL A 120 -21.04 5.59 29.10
C VAL A 120 -20.89 6.66 28.00
N ARG A 121 -21.20 7.93 28.30
CA ARG A 121 -20.99 9.04 27.37
C ARG A 121 -19.50 9.27 27.06
N ALA A 122 -18.64 9.17 28.07
CA ALA A 122 -17.20 9.30 27.90
C ALA A 122 -16.62 8.18 27.02
N ASP A 123 -17.05 6.93 27.23
CA ASP A 123 -16.67 5.78 26.40
C ASP A 123 -17.18 5.94 24.95
N ALA A 124 -18.45 6.34 24.77
CA ALA A 124 -18.99 6.63 23.44
C ALA A 124 -18.22 7.74 22.73
N ALA A 125 -17.87 8.82 23.44
CA ALA A 125 -17.09 9.92 22.86
C ALA A 125 -15.67 9.48 22.48
N ALA A 126 -15.03 8.62 23.28
CA ALA A 126 -13.71 8.07 22.98
C ALA A 126 -13.75 7.17 21.73
N LEU A 127 -14.74 6.27 21.63
CA LEU A 127 -14.92 5.42 20.44
C LEU A 127 -15.19 6.24 19.18
N MET A 128 -16.04 7.27 19.27
CA MET A 128 -16.31 8.16 18.13
C MET A 128 -15.04 8.90 17.69
N HIS A 129 -14.24 9.38 18.64
CA HIS A 129 -12.98 10.06 18.34
C HIS A 129 -12.00 9.15 17.61
N GLU A 130 -11.78 7.95 18.14
CA GLU A 130 -10.84 6.97 17.59
C GLU A 130 -11.30 6.49 16.20
N THR A 131 -12.60 6.20 16.06
CA THR A 131 -13.21 5.80 14.78
C THR A 131 -13.02 6.90 13.73
N GLN A 132 -13.30 8.16 14.08
CA GLN A 132 -13.12 9.30 13.18
C GLN A 132 -11.65 9.56 12.84
N TRP A 133 -10.74 9.40 13.81
CA TRP A 133 -9.31 9.46 13.58
C TRP A 133 -8.88 8.41 12.55
N ARG A 134 -9.30 7.15 12.74
CA ARG A 134 -9.00 6.05 11.81
C ARG A 134 -9.54 6.32 10.42
N TYR A 135 -10.78 6.81 10.27
CA TYR A 135 -11.31 7.21 8.97
C TYR A 135 -10.48 8.31 8.31
N ASN A 136 -10.13 9.37 9.06
CA ASN A 136 -9.32 10.47 8.54
C ASN A 136 -7.95 10.00 8.04
N VAL A 137 -7.32 9.08 8.77
CA VAL A 137 -6.00 8.57 8.39
C VAL A 137 -6.10 7.54 7.25
N LEU A 138 -7.13 6.68 7.22
CA LEU A 138 -7.41 5.78 6.09
C LEU A 138 -7.62 6.58 4.80
N TRP A 139 -8.48 7.60 4.84
CA TRP A 139 -8.77 8.47 3.72
C TRP A 139 -7.53 9.27 3.28
N GLY A 140 -6.80 9.85 4.23
CA GLY A 140 -5.54 10.55 3.95
C GLY A 140 -4.49 9.65 3.29
N SER A 141 -4.42 8.39 3.72
CA SER A 141 -3.54 7.37 3.13
C SER A 141 -3.98 7.00 1.72
N GLU A 142 -5.28 6.87 1.46
CA GLU A 142 -5.82 6.54 0.14
C GLU A 142 -5.59 7.66 -0.89
N VAL A 143 -5.82 8.92 -0.50
CA VAL A 143 -5.52 10.08 -1.35
C VAL A 143 -4.02 10.23 -1.61
N PHE A 144 -3.17 9.87 -0.64
CA PHE A 144 -1.73 9.84 -0.83
C PHE A 144 -1.30 8.72 -1.80
N ARG A 145 -1.85 7.50 -1.66
CA ARG A 145 -1.64 6.37 -2.60
C ARG A 145 -2.06 6.74 -4.01
N GLY A 146 -3.24 7.32 -4.18
CA GLY A 146 -3.76 7.72 -5.48
C GLY A 146 -2.86 8.76 -6.17
N ARG A 147 -2.31 9.72 -5.43
CA ARG A 147 -1.38 10.72 -5.99
C ARG A 147 -0.02 10.14 -6.32
N LEU A 148 0.56 9.30 -5.46
CA LEU A 148 1.82 8.63 -5.75
C LEU A 148 1.68 7.69 -6.94
N GLY A 149 0.66 6.84 -6.96
CA GLY A 149 0.36 5.93 -8.06
C GLY A 149 0.18 6.67 -9.39
N ARG A 150 -0.59 7.78 -9.40
CA ARG A 150 -0.79 8.58 -10.61
C ARG A 150 0.51 9.24 -11.10
N ARG A 151 1.35 9.77 -10.21
CA ARG A 151 2.66 10.35 -10.59
C ARG A 151 3.59 9.30 -11.18
N ILE A 152 3.65 8.11 -10.60
CA ILE A 152 4.47 7.01 -11.11
C ILE A 152 3.96 6.56 -12.48
N LEU A 153 2.65 6.41 -12.63
CA LEU A 153 2.04 6.08 -13.91
C LEU A 153 2.34 7.14 -14.98
N GLN A 154 2.37 8.43 -14.62
CA GLN A 154 2.75 9.51 -15.52
C GLN A 154 4.25 9.49 -15.88
N ILE A 155 5.14 9.26 -14.91
CA ILE A 155 6.59 9.19 -15.15
C ILE A 155 6.94 7.98 -16.01
N VAL A 156 6.51 6.79 -15.60
CA VAL A 156 6.72 5.54 -16.35
C VAL A 156 6.03 5.62 -17.72
N GLY A 157 4.80 6.13 -17.76
CA GLY A 157 4.05 6.34 -18.99
C GLY A 157 4.67 7.37 -19.92
N GLY A 158 5.52 8.28 -19.43
CA GLY A 158 6.32 9.20 -20.25
C GLY A 158 7.66 8.58 -20.70
N ILE A 159 8.33 7.83 -19.82
CA ILE A 159 9.65 7.24 -20.09
C ILE A 159 9.57 6.05 -21.06
N LEU A 160 8.58 5.16 -20.91
CA LEU A 160 8.40 3.99 -21.76
C LEU A 160 8.22 4.31 -23.26
N PRO A 161 7.36 5.26 -23.67
CA PRO A 161 7.24 5.60 -25.09
C PRO A 161 8.50 6.28 -25.63
N ILE A 162 9.28 6.99 -24.80
CA ILE A 162 10.58 7.54 -25.21
C ILE A 162 11.56 6.42 -25.54
N PHE A 163 11.67 5.39 -24.68
CA PHE A 163 12.50 4.22 -24.95
C PHE A 163 12.06 3.49 -26.22
N LEU A 164 10.75 3.26 -26.37
CA LEU A 164 10.20 2.58 -27.53
C LEU A 164 10.44 3.37 -28.82
N PHE A 165 10.20 4.69 -28.81
CA PHE A 165 10.44 5.57 -29.95
C PHE A 165 11.93 5.63 -30.31
N ALA A 166 12.82 5.77 -29.33
CA ALA A 166 14.26 5.78 -29.54
C ALA A 166 14.75 4.45 -30.14
N ALA A 167 14.24 3.31 -29.66
CA ALA A 167 14.57 2.00 -30.21
C ALA A 167 14.12 1.88 -31.68
N ILE A 168 12.87 2.26 -32.00
CA ILE A 168 12.34 2.25 -33.38
C ILE A 168 13.15 3.19 -34.28
N TYR A 169 13.48 4.38 -33.80
CA TYR A 169 14.26 5.37 -34.55
C TYR A 169 15.67 4.87 -34.87
N LEU A 170 16.36 4.26 -33.89
CA LEU A 170 17.67 3.64 -34.11
C LEU A 170 17.61 2.44 -35.06
N VAL A 171 16.56 1.61 -34.99
CA VAL A 171 16.35 0.53 -35.96
C VAL A 171 16.19 1.07 -37.37
N LYS A 172 15.47 2.19 -37.56
CA LYS A 172 15.32 2.83 -38.86
C LYS A 172 16.63 3.45 -39.39
N LEU A 173 17.42 4.07 -38.52
CA LEU A 173 18.67 4.74 -38.92
C LEU A 173 19.84 3.76 -39.17
N CYS A 174 19.96 2.73 -38.34
CA CYS A 174 21.15 1.89 -38.31
C CYS A 174 20.87 0.40 -38.55
N GLY A 175 19.63 0.02 -38.83
CA GLY A 175 19.20 -1.36 -39.04
C GLY A 175 18.84 -2.10 -37.76
N ALA A 176 18.10 -3.20 -37.91
CA ALA A 176 17.61 -4.02 -36.80
C ALA A 176 18.74 -4.70 -35.99
N SER A 177 19.91 -4.89 -36.61
CA SER A 177 21.09 -5.51 -35.99
C SER A 177 21.96 -4.52 -35.21
N ASN A 178 21.45 -3.33 -34.89
CA ASN A 178 22.19 -2.37 -34.08
C ASN A 178 22.17 -2.78 -32.59
N PRO A 179 23.33 -2.90 -31.92
CA PRO A 179 23.36 -3.31 -30.52
C PRO A 179 22.75 -2.29 -29.56
N TRP A 180 22.78 -1.01 -29.90
CA TRP A 180 22.17 0.04 -29.08
C TRP A 180 20.64 -0.04 -29.06
N SER A 181 20.02 -0.50 -30.16
CA SER A 181 18.57 -0.73 -30.16
C SER A 181 18.19 -1.94 -29.30
N VAL A 182 19.01 -3.00 -29.28
CA VAL A 182 18.84 -4.15 -28.37
C VAL A 182 18.91 -3.70 -26.91
N LEU A 183 19.91 -2.91 -26.55
CA LEU A 183 20.07 -2.40 -25.19
C LEU A 183 18.88 -1.52 -24.76
N LEU A 184 18.36 -0.66 -25.63
CA LEU A 184 17.14 0.11 -25.35
C LEU A 184 15.92 -0.76 -25.13
N LEU A 185 15.76 -1.84 -25.91
CA LEU A 185 14.65 -2.78 -25.74
C LEU A 185 14.78 -3.61 -24.45
N VAL A 186 16.01 -3.99 -24.06
CA VAL A 186 16.30 -4.64 -22.77
C VAL A 186 15.97 -3.69 -21.62
N MET A 187 16.40 -2.42 -21.69
CA MET A 187 16.07 -1.41 -20.70
C MET A 187 14.56 -1.13 -20.63
N PHE A 188 13.87 -1.09 -21.78
CA PHE A 188 12.42 -0.97 -21.86
C PHE A 188 11.71 -2.14 -21.17
N ALA A 189 12.11 -3.38 -21.48
CA ALA A 189 11.52 -4.56 -20.85
C ALA A 189 11.79 -4.60 -19.34
N GLY A 190 13.00 -4.25 -18.90
CA GLY A 190 13.38 -4.17 -17.48
C GLY A 190 12.63 -3.09 -16.71
N THR A 191 12.52 -1.86 -17.26
CA THR A 191 11.72 -0.77 -16.68
C THR A 191 10.24 -1.16 -16.56
N LEU A 192 9.69 -1.84 -17.57
CA LEU A 192 8.31 -2.33 -17.55
C LEU A 192 8.11 -3.39 -16.46
N GLY A 193 9.06 -4.31 -16.28
CA GLY A 193 9.07 -5.27 -15.17
C GLY A 193 9.11 -4.58 -13.80
N GLY A 194 10.03 -3.64 -13.60
CA GLY A 194 10.12 -2.88 -12.35
C GLY A 194 8.89 -2.02 -12.07
N ALA A 195 8.28 -1.43 -13.12
CA ALA A 195 7.04 -0.67 -13.00
C ALA A 195 5.85 -1.56 -12.59
N THR A 196 5.69 -2.75 -13.19
CA THR A 196 4.62 -3.69 -12.81
C THR A 196 4.80 -4.20 -11.38
N SER A 197 6.04 -4.47 -10.94
CA SER A 197 6.36 -4.76 -9.55
C SER A 197 5.95 -3.63 -8.60
N THR A 198 6.27 -2.38 -8.96
CA THR A 198 5.89 -1.19 -8.18
C THR A 198 4.37 -1.02 -8.10
N PHE A 199 3.66 -1.23 -9.20
CA PHE A 199 2.21 -1.13 -9.25
C PHE A 199 1.55 -2.15 -8.32
N ARG A 200 2.01 -3.41 -8.36
CA ARG A 200 1.54 -4.45 -7.44
C ARG A 200 1.80 -4.06 -5.97
N ARG A 201 2.98 -3.51 -5.64
CA ARG A 201 3.31 -3.08 -4.27
C ARG A 201 2.40 -1.96 -3.76
N ILE A 202 2.02 -1.03 -4.62
CA ILE A 202 1.10 0.05 -4.24
C ILE A 202 -0.29 -0.51 -3.96
N GLN A 203 -0.71 -1.55 -4.68
CA GLN A 203 -2.01 -2.21 -4.48
C GLN A 203 -2.04 -3.14 -3.27
N THR A 204 -0.94 -3.81 -2.93
CA THR A 204 -0.87 -4.81 -1.84
C THR A 204 -0.33 -4.25 -0.52
N ALA A 205 -0.18 -2.93 -0.39
CA ALA A 205 0.23 -2.33 0.86
C ALA A 205 -0.98 -2.34 1.83
N ASP A 206 -1.13 -3.41 2.61
CA ASP A 206 -2.13 -3.45 3.68
C ASP A 206 -1.69 -2.55 4.85
N LEU A 207 -2.62 -1.73 5.35
CA LEU A 207 -2.41 -0.86 6.51
C LEU A 207 -2.82 -1.60 7.78
N ASP A 208 -2.12 -2.68 8.08
CA ASP A 208 -2.44 -3.44 9.28
C ASP A 208 -1.66 -2.93 10.50
N GLY A 209 -2.40 -2.66 11.57
CA GLY A 209 -1.94 -2.52 12.96
C GLY A 209 -1.27 -1.22 13.43
N ASN A 210 -0.60 -0.43 12.58
CA ASN A 210 0.10 0.79 13.05
C ASN A 210 0.07 1.94 12.03
N LEU A 211 -1.10 2.55 11.91
CA LEU A 211 -1.43 3.55 10.90
C LEU A 211 -0.54 4.80 10.98
N ASP A 212 -0.19 5.24 12.20
CA ASP A 212 0.69 6.39 12.46
C ASP A 212 2.14 6.15 11.99
N LEU A 213 2.69 4.96 12.32
CA LEU A 213 4.02 4.57 11.88
C LEU A 213 4.08 4.37 10.37
N ASN A 214 2.99 3.87 9.77
CA ASN A 214 2.88 3.70 8.34
C ASN A 214 2.86 5.05 7.61
N MET A 215 2.20 6.07 8.16
CA MET A 215 2.20 7.42 7.61
C MET A 215 3.60 8.07 7.65
N LEU A 216 4.32 7.93 8.78
CA LEU A 216 5.72 8.36 8.90
C LEU A 216 6.66 7.61 7.95
N LYS A 217 6.43 6.31 7.76
CA LYS A 217 7.17 5.49 6.78
C LYS A 217 6.85 5.92 5.35
N LEU A 218 5.61 6.29 5.03
CA LEU A 218 5.19 6.76 3.71
C LEU A 218 5.89 8.07 3.32
N GLU A 219 6.04 9.01 4.27
CA GLU A 219 6.76 10.27 4.03
C GLU A 219 8.24 10.02 3.69
N ARG A 220 8.86 9.03 4.36
CA ARG A 220 10.26 8.64 4.13
C ARG A 220 10.44 7.67 2.96
N SER A 221 9.42 6.88 2.60
CA SER A 221 9.45 5.83 1.58
C SER A 221 9.37 6.38 0.15
N ASN A 222 9.15 7.69 -0.03
CA ASN A 222 9.10 8.32 -1.34
C ASN A 222 10.31 7.94 -2.23
N ALA A 223 11.52 7.84 -1.67
CA ALA A 223 12.71 7.49 -2.45
C ALA A 223 12.77 6.01 -2.91
N SER A 224 12.33 5.07 -2.07
CA SER A 224 12.35 3.62 -2.41
C SER A 224 11.39 3.28 -3.55
N ILE A 225 10.31 4.03 -3.68
CA ILE A 225 9.28 3.77 -4.70
C ILE A 225 9.78 4.17 -6.10
N TYR A 226 10.57 5.25 -6.22
CA TYR A 226 11.18 5.65 -7.50
C TYR A 226 12.40 4.81 -7.87
N ALA A 227 13.09 4.21 -6.89
CA ALA A 227 14.25 3.37 -7.15
C ALA A 227 13.90 2.08 -7.93
N SER A 228 12.66 1.59 -7.80
CA SER A 228 12.24 0.28 -8.30
C SER A 228 12.27 0.15 -9.84
N PRO A 229 11.64 1.03 -10.64
CA PRO A 229 11.79 0.99 -12.10
C PRO A 229 13.25 1.15 -12.59
N LEU A 230 14.07 1.90 -11.86
CA LEU A 230 15.49 2.10 -12.17
C LEU A 230 16.30 0.83 -11.90
N LEU A 231 16.08 0.20 -10.74
CA LEU A 231 16.71 -1.07 -10.39
C LEU A 231 16.29 -2.19 -11.34
N GLY A 232 15.02 -2.21 -11.78
CA GLY A 232 14.57 -3.16 -12.79
C GLY A 232 15.31 -3.05 -14.13
N THR A 233 15.74 -1.83 -14.50
CA THR A 233 16.61 -1.59 -15.66
C THR A 233 18.00 -2.20 -15.46
N VAL A 234 18.59 -1.98 -14.28
CA VAL A 234 19.91 -2.48 -13.92
C VAL A 234 19.93 -4.01 -13.92
N PHE A 235 18.90 -4.65 -13.35
CA PHE A 235 18.80 -6.11 -13.34
C PHE A 235 18.62 -6.70 -14.74
N ALA A 236 17.84 -6.06 -15.61
CA ALA A 236 17.73 -6.48 -17.00
C ALA A 236 19.07 -6.37 -17.76
N LEU A 237 19.84 -5.31 -17.53
CA LEU A 237 21.18 -5.16 -18.11
C LEU A 237 22.17 -6.20 -17.57
N MET A 238 22.15 -6.47 -16.26
CA MET A 238 22.97 -7.54 -15.68
C MET A 238 22.60 -8.90 -16.26
N LEU A 239 21.32 -9.19 -16.43
CA LEU A 239 20.86 -10.46 -17.03
C LEU A 239 21.24 -10.57 -18.51
N TYR A 240 21.20 -9.46 -19.26
CA TYR A 240 21.73 -9.43 -20.62
C TYR A 240 23.22 -9.78 -20.65
N LEU A 241 24.04 -9.22 -19.76
CA LEU A 241 25.47 -9.57 -19.68
C LEU A 241 25.69 -11.04 -19.28
N LEU A 242 24.83 -11.61 -18.44
CA LEU A 242 24.87 -13.04 -18.09
C LEU A 242 24.63 -13.94 -19.31
N PHE A 243 23.68 -13.58 -20.18
CA PHE A 243 23.41 -14.32 -21.41
C PHE A 243 24.53 -14.14 -22.45
N VAL A 244 25.04 -12.92 -22.63
CA VAL A 244 26.16 -12.65 -23.55
C VAL A 244 27.45 -13.32 -23.09
N GLY A 245 27.71 -13.34 -21.79
CA GLY A 245 28.86 -14.05 -21.20
C GLY A 245 28.73 -15.58 -21.21
N GLY A 246 27.61 -16.12 -21.70
CA GLY A 246 27.38 -17.56 -21.79
C GLY A 246 27.28 -18.26 -20.43
N LEU A 247 27.05 -17.53 -19.33
CA LEU A 247 26.97 -18.12 -17.99
C LEU A 247 25.67 -18.90 -17.79
N VAL A 248 24.61 -18.53 -18.52
CA VAL A 248 23.30 -19.19 -18.49
C VAL A 248 22.94 -19.62 -19.91
N GLN A 249 22.78 -20.93 -20.11
CA GLN A 249 22.54 -21.55 -21.42
C GLN A 249 21.40 -22.57 -21.34
N GLY A 250 20.72 -22.80 -22.48
CA GLY A 250 19.65 -23.79 -22.60
C GLY A 250 18.53 -23.35 -23.54
N ALA A 251 17.64 -24.28 -23.89
CA ALA A 251 16.61 -24.06 -24.92
C ALA A 251 15.63 -22.90 -24.63
N LEU A 252 15.46 -22.51 -23.37
CA LEU A 252 14.61 -21.39 -22.93
C LEU A 252 15.35 -20.04 -22.86
N PHE A 253 16.67 -20.04 -22.97
CA PHE A 253 17.50 -18.84 -22.87
C PHE A 253 17.84 -18.29 -24.26
N PRO A 254 18.12 -16.98 -24.37
CA PRO A 254 18.54 -16.38 -25.63
C PRO A 254 19.98 -16.80 -25.96
N GLU A 255 20.18 -17.35 -27.15
CA GLU A 255 21.52 -17.67 -27.68
C GLU A 255 22.00 -16.54 -28.59
N PHE A 256 23.15 -15.96 -28.25
CA PHE A 256 23.80 -14.95 -29.07
C PHE A 256 24.79 -15.65 -30.00
N ALA A 257 24.62 -15.48 -31.31
CA ALA A 257 25.58 -16.03 -32.27
C ALA A 257 26.92 -15.29 -32.10
N GLU A 258 27.96 -16.01 -31.70
CA GLU A 258 29.34 -15.54 -31.78
C GLU A 258 29.65 -15.10 -33.22
N LYS A 259 29.64 -13.80 -33.46
CA LYS A 259 30.38 -13.20 -34.58
C LYS A 259 31.53 -12.38 -34.03
N THR A 260 32.35 -13.02 -33.18
CA THR A 260 33.69 -12.53 -32.88
C THR A 260 34.61 -12.97 -34.02
N THR A 261 34.54 -12.30 -35.17
CA THR A 261 35.81 -12.08 -35.89
C THR A 261 36.57 -11.08 -35.04
N ALA A 262 37.43 -11.63 -34.16
CA ALA A 262 38.42 -10.85 -33.44
C ALA A 262 39.31 -10.12 -34.45
N SER A 263 38.93 -8.90 -34.83
CA SER A 263 39.91 -7.91 -35.28
C SER A 263 40.63 -7.44 -34.03
N THR A 264 41.89 -7.84 -33.92
CA THR A 264 42.85 -7.72 -32.81
C THR A 264 43.21 -6.28 -32.40
N SER A 265 42.31 -5.30 -32.52
CA SER A 265 42.64 -3.87 -32.38
C SER A 265 41.79 -3.07 -31.41
N GLN A 266 40.88 -3.69 -30.64
CA GLN A 266 39.98 -2.92 -29.79
C GLN A 266 39.78 -3.55 -28.39
N PRO A 267 39.67 -2.72 -27.33
CA PRO A 267 39.78 -3.17 -25.93
C PRO A 267 38.66 -4.14 -25.51
N CYS A 268 38.98 -5.25 -24.85
CA CYS A 268 38.06 -6.36 -24.53
C CYS A 268 36.72 -6.00 -23.84
N GLY A 269 36.57 -4.80 -23.25
CA GLY A 269 35.37 -4.40 -22.52
C GLY A 269 34.14 -4.00 -23.35
N TRP A 270 34.28 -3.51 -24.60
CA TRP A 270 33.13 -3.06 -25.42
C TRP A 270 32.51 -4.17 -26.28
N ALA A 271 33.17 -5.32 -26.40
CA ALA A 271 32.70 -6.44 -27.22
C ALA A 271 31.37 -7.01 -26.70
N ALA A 272 31.21 -7.11 -25.37
CA ALA A 272 29.98 -7.57 -24.73
C ALA A 272 28.77 -6.69 -25.05
N TRP A 273 28.97 -5.39 -25.24
CA TRP A 273 27.92 -4.42 -25.55
C TRP A 273 27.50 -4.43 -27.03
N ARG A 274 28.11 -5.28 -27.85
CA ARG A 274 27.81 -5.41 -29.29
C ARG A 274 27.19 -6.75 -29.67
N ALA A 275 26.88 -7.59 -28.69
CA ALA A 275 26.18 -8.83 -28.91
C ALA A 275 24.74 -8.55 -29.34
N VAL A 276 24.37 -9.04 -30.52
CA VAL A 276 23.06 -8.86 -31.12
C VAL A 276 22.41 -10.23 -31.28
N PRO A 277 21.12 -10.39 -30.94
CA PRO A 277 20.41 -11.66 -31.16
C PRO A 277 20.39 -12.03 -32.64
N ALA A 278 20.59 -13.31 -32.95
CA ALA A 278 20.62 -13.79 -34.34
C ALA A 278 19.22 -13.81 -34.98
N ASP A 279 18.19 -14.16 -34.21
CA ASP A 279 16.84 -14.42 -34.70
C ASP A 279 15.76 -13.74 -33.85
N ALA A 280 14.56 -13.56 -34.44
CA ALA A 280 13.39 -13.00 -33.77
C ALA A 280 12.99 -13.80 -32.49
N VAL A 281 13.22 -15.12 -32.49
CA VAL A 281 12.96 -15.99 -31.33
C VAL A 281 13.88 -15.63 -30.16
N THR A 282 15.16 -15.38 -30.44
CA THR A 282 16.14 -14.96 -29.43
C THR A 282 15.78 -13.58 -28.87
N TYR A 283 15.32 -12.66 -29.72
CA TYR A 283 14.78 -11.36 -29.27
C TYR A 283 13.62 -11.53 -28.30
N ALA A 284 12.62 -12.36 -28.64
CA ALA A 284 11.45 -12.57 -27.79
C ALA A 284 11.85 -13.14 -26.41
N LYS A 285 12.72 -14.16 -26.39
CA LYS A 285 13.25 -14.74 -25.15
C LYS A 285 13.98 -13.70 -24.29
N LEU A 286 14.83 -12.88 -24.92
CA LEU A 286 15.58 -11.84 -24.23
C LEU A 286 14.65 -10.81 -23.57
N LEU A 287 13.60 -10.37 -24.27
CA LEU A 287 12.64 -9.40 -23.71
C LEU A 287 11.84 -9.98 -22.55
N VAL A 288 11.38 -11.23 -22.67
CA VAL A 288 10.66 -11.91 -21.57
C VAL A 288 11.55 -12.02 -20.33
N TRP A 289 12.80 -12.45 -20.50
CA TRP A 289 13.74 -12.56 -19.38
C TRP A 289 14.14 -11.21 -18.80
N SER A 290 14.30 -10.17 -19.62
CA SER A 290 14.57 -8.80 -19.17
C SER A 290 13.40 -8.24 -18.35
N PHE A 291 12.17 -8.51 -18.78
CA PHE A 291 10.97 -8.16 -18.01
C PHE A 291 10.93 -8.91 -16.67
N ILE A 292 11.16 -10.23 -16.69
CA ILE A 292 11.19 -11.04 -15.46
C ILE A 292 12.26 -10.54 -14.51
N ALA A 293 13.47 -10.22 -14.99
CA ALA A 293 14.54 -9.66 -14.16
C ALA A 293 14.14 -8.34 -13.50
N GLY A 294 13.50 -7.45 -14.27
CA GLY A 294 13.00 -6.19 -13.74
C GLY A 294 11.88 -6.37 -12.72
N PHE A 295 10.97 -7.31 -12.97
CA PHE A 295 9.92 -7.69 -12.03
C PHE A 295 10.48 -8.36 -10.77
N ALA A 296 11.61 -9.06 -10.90
CA ALA A 296 12.20 -9.87 -9.86
C ALA A 296 13.01 -9.10 -8.80
N GLU A 297 13.14 -7.77 -8.90
CA GLU A 297 13.91 -6.92 -7.97
C GLU A 297 13.71 -7.28 -6.49
N LYS A 298 12.47 -7.62 -6.10
CA LYS A 298 12.12 -7.97 -4.72
C LYS A 298 12.15 -9.44 -4.38
N PHE A 299 12.17 -10.33 -5.37
CA PHE A 299 12.18 -11.77 -5.10
C PHE A 299 13.45 -12.20 -4.36
N VAL A 300 14.58 -11.50 -4.54
CA VAL A 300 15.81 -11.84 -3.82
C VAL A 300 15.73 -11.40 -2.35
N PRO A 301 15.46 -10.12 -2.00
CA PRO A 301 15.25 -9.72 -0.61
C PRO A 301 14.12 -10.48 0.10
N ASP A 302 12.95 -10.62 -0.53
CA ASP A 302 11.79 -11.24 0.11
C ASP A 302 12.04 -12.74 0.40
N ARG A 303 12.84 -13.44 -0.43
CA ARG A 303 13.25 -14.83 -0.17
C ARG A 303 14.28 -14.91 0.96
N LEU A 304 15.21 -13.98 1.04
CA LEU A 304 16.19 -13.90 2.13
C LEU A 304 15.51 -13.57 3.46
N ASP A 305 14.59 -12.61 3.49
CA ASP A 305 13.81 -12.26 4.68
C ASP A 305 12.94 -13.43 5.12
N LYS A 306 12.35 -14.17 4.18
CA LYS A 306 11.59 -15.38 4.49
C LYS A 306 12.47 -16.47 5.09
N LEU A 307 13.65 -16.73 4.53
CA LEU A 307 14.60 -17.71 5.06
C LEU A 307 15.19 -17.28 6.42
N ALA A 308 15.42 -15.98 6.63
CA ALA A 308 15.91 -15.45 7.89
C ALA A 308 14.86 -15.52 9.00
N ASN A 309 13.57 -15.42 8.64
CA ASN A 309 12.44 -15.51 9.58
C ASN A 309 11.87 -16.93 9.74
N GLU A 310 12.18 -17.86 8.83
CA GLU A 310 11.90 -19.28 9.00
C GLU A 310 12.86 -19.87 10.05
N LYS A 311 12.39 -20.03 11.29
CA LYS A 311 13.10 -20.81 12.31
C LYS A 311 13.39 -22.21 11.76
N PRO A 312 14.63 -22.74 11.86
CA PRO A 312 14.93 -24.08 11.41
C PRO A 312 14.06 -25.08 12.18
N ALA A 313 13.28 -25.85 11.43
CA ALA A 313 12.39 -26.86 11.98
C ALA A 313 13.20 -27.85 12.83
N GLU A 314 12.88 -27.89 14.12
CA GLU A 314 13.41 -28.85 15.08
C GLU A 314 13.04 -30.26 14.60
N VAL A 315 14.05 -31.02 14.16
CA VAL A 315 13.90 -32.42 13.75
C VAL A 315 13.54 -33.24 15.00
N LYS A 316 12.24 -33.44 15.24
CA LYS A 316 11.77 -34.39 16.25
C LYS A 316 12.14 -35.81 15.82
N GLY A 317 13.01 -36.41 16.61
CA GLY A 317 13.51 -37.77 16.46
C GLY A 317 12.37 -38.79 16.37
N LYS A 318 12.50 -39.70 15.41
CA LYS A 318 11.68 -40.90 15.28
C LYS A 318 12.12 -41.88 16.38
N ALA A 319 11.33 -41.98 17.46
CA ALA A 319 11.48 -43.06 18.42
C ALA A 319 11.00 -44.36 17.77
N THR A 320 11.91 -45.31 17.66
CA THR A 320 11.66 -46.68 17.24
C THR A 320 10.92 -47.40 18.37
N GLU A 321 9.64 -47.72 18.17
CA GLU A 321 8.90 -48.62 19.04
C GLU A 321 8.43 -49.81 18.20
N THR A 322 9.31 -50.80 18.06
CA THR A 322 8.96 -52.12 17.50
C THR A 322 8.28 -52.94 18.57
N THR A 323 6.99 -53.15 18.33
CA THR A 323 6.07 -54.11 18.91
C THR A 323 6.67 -55.49 19.20
N GLY A 324 6.50 -55.95 20.43
CA GLY A 324 6.67 -57.35 20.82
C GLY A 324 5.52 -58.21 20.28
N ALA A 325 5.85 -59.38 19.73
CA ALA A 325 4.92 -60.46 19.42
C ALA A 325 5.09 -61.61 20.43
N PRO A 326 4.02 -62.36 20.74
CA PRO A 326 3.93 -63.22 21.91
C PRO A 326 4.50 -64.63 21.70
N ALA A 327 4.80 -65.27 22.83
CA ALA A 327 5.32 -66.63 22.97
C ALA A 327 4.40 -67.71 22.35
N GLY A 328 5.00 -68.59 21.56
CA GLY A 328 4.44 -69.85 21.11
C GLY A 328 4.79 -71.00 22.05
N LYS A 329 3.81 -71.87 22.27
CA LYS A 329 3.84 -73.08 23.09
C LYS A 329 4.88 -74.10 22.61
N ALA A 330 5.63 -74.66 23.55
CA ALA A 330 5.79 -76.10 23.79
C ALA A 330 6.32 -76.28 25.23
#